data_AF-A0A2V7XEY3-F1
#
_entry.id   AF-A0A2V7XEY3-F1
#
_cell.length_a   1.000
_cell.length_b   1.000
_cell.length_c   1.000
_cell.angle_alpha   90.00
_cell.angle_beta   90.00
_cell.angle_gamma   90.00
#
_symmetry.space_group_name_H-M   'P 1'
#
loop_
_entity.id
_entity.type
_entity.pdbx_description
1 polymer ?
#
loop_
_entity_poly.entity_id
_entity_poly.type
_entity_poly.pdbx_seq_one_letter_code
_entity_poly.pdbx_strand_id
1 'polypeptide(L)'
;MAHKITLIPGDGIGPEVTKATVRILEATGVKFEWETFAVGAEAFEKSGEYIPKDLIESIERTHVALKGPVTTPVGGGFPSINVALRKRFELYANFRPIRNLPHIPTRYPDVDLIIVRENTEGLYSGLEHEVVPGVVESLKIMTEKACTRIAKFAFEYARNNQRKKIHAIHKANIMKMSDGLFLRCARDVAKKYPEITYGEHIVDNTCMQLVMNPYQYDMLVMENLYGDILSDLCAAFVGGLGFVPSANLGEHCAVFEAVHGSAPDIAGKNLANPTALLRSALLMVRHLGEHDASTQIRNALERVYRHREKLTRDIGGQAGTSEFADAVIEEMEKTKAEPVQA
;
A
#
# COMPACT_ATOMS: atom_id res chain seq x y z
N MET A 1 6.72 -4.86 25.00
CA MET A 1 7.83 -3.90 24.76
C MET A 1 7.33 -2.82 23.82
N ALA A 2 7.97 -1.65 23.75
CA ALA A 2 7.55 -0.61 22.79
C ALA A 2 8.08 -0.96 21.38
N HIS A 3 7.26 -0.75 20.35
CA HIS A 3 7.64 -0.90 18.95
C HIS A 3 8.32 0.38 18.48
N LYS A 4 9.59 0.31 18.11
CA LYS A 4 10.31 1.44 17.51
C LYS A 4 9.97 1.52 16.03
N ILE A 5 9.53 2.68 15.56
CA ILE A 5 9.05 2.85 14.19
C ILE A 5 9.57 4.16 13.64
N THR A 6 10.12 4.12 12.44
CA THR A 6 10.48 5.35 11.71
C THR A 6 9.23 6.00 11.16
N LEU A 7 9.00 7.27 11.49
CA LEU A 7 7.85 8.05 11.03
C LEU A 7 8.30 9.11 10.03
N ILE A 8 7.69 9.11 8.84
CA ILE A 8 7.90 10.14 7.84
C ILE A 8 6.54 10.84 7.62
N PRO A 9 6.29 12.02 8.22
CA PRO A 9 5.00 12.71 8.08
C PRO A 9 4.64 13.05 6.63
N GLY A 10 5.65 13.31 5.80
CA GLY A 10 5.50 13.64 4.38
C GLY A 10 5.08 15.09 4.15
N ASP A 11 4.60 15.38 2.94
CA ASP A 11 4.31 16.73 2.43
C ASP A 11 2.82 16.99 2.26
N GLY A 12 2.44 18.27 2.15
CA GLY A 12 1.07 18.70 1.87
C GLY A 12 0.11 18.28 2.98
N ILE A 13 -0.86 17.42 2.69
CA ILE A 13 -1.76 16.84 3.71
C ILE A 13 -1.06 15.82 4.61
N GLY A 14 0.16 15.39 4.29
CA GLY A 14 0.89 14.34 4.98
C GLY A 14 0.97 14.52 6.50
N PRO A 15 1.40 15.70 7.02
CA PRO A 15 1.47 15.94 8.45
C PRO A 15 0.14 15.81 9.19
N GLU A 16 -0.98 16.29 8.61
CA GLU A 16 -2.29 16.22 9.26
C GLU A 16 -2.85 14.79 9.28
N VAL A 17 -2.75 14.04 8.17
CA VAL A 17 -3.23 12.65 8.13
C VAL A 17 -2.33 11.71 8.96
N THR A 18 -1.02 11.98 9.01
CA THR A 18 -0.09 11.24 9.84
C THR A 18 -0.37 11.47 11.32
N LYS A 19 -0.55 12.73 11.73
CA LYS A 19 -0.91 13.08 13.11
C LYS A 19 -2.23 12.42 13.53
N ALA A 20 -3.25 12.47 12.67
CA ALA A 20 -4.53 11.79 12.91
C ALA A 20 -4.34 10.27 13.07
N THR A 21 -3.55 9.65 12.19
CA THR A 21 -3.25 8.22 12.24
C THR A 21 -2.53 7.83 13.53
N VAL A 22 -1.48 8.55 13.90
CA VAL A 22 -0.71 8.29 15.13
C VAL A 22 -1.59 8.38 16.38
N ARG A 23 -2.47 9.39 16.47
CA ARG A 23 -3.43 9.51 17.58
C ARG A 23 -4.33 8.28 17.72
N ILE A 24 -4.85 7.77 16.60
CA ILE A 24 -5.70 6.58 16.58
C ILE A 24 -4.91 5.33 17.02
N LEU A 25 -3.67 5.19 16.54
CA LEU A 25 -2.79 4.09 16.93
C LEU A 25 -2.50 4.11 18.44
N GLU A 26 -2.13 5.27 18.99
CA GLU A 26 -1.80 5.42 20.40
C GLU A 26 -3.01 5.14 21.32
N ALA A 27 -4.23 5.45 20.86
CA ALA A 27 -5.47 5.14 21.59
C ALA A 27 -5.73 3.63 21.78
N THR A 28 -5.06 2.76 21.02
CA THR A 28 -5.14 1.30 21.25
C THR A 28 -4.56 0.90 22.60
N GLY A 29 -3.55 1.64 23.09
CA GLY A 29 -2.74 1.29 24.26
C GLY A 29 -1.45 0.53 23.90
N VAL A 30 -1.23 0.20 22.62
CA VAL A 30 0.06 -0.32 22.15
C VAL A 30 1.12 0.78 22.29
N LYS A 31 2.31 0.40 22.78
CA LYS A 31 3.41 1.35 22.97
C LYS A 31 4.20 1.52 21.69
N PHE A 32 4.14 2.69 21.09
CA PHE A 32 4.91 3.07 19.92
C PHE A 32 5.99 4.09 20.31
N GLU A 33 7.20 3.92 19.80
CA GLU A 33 8.30 4.88 19.91
C GLU A 33 8.62 5.38 18.49
N TRP A 34 8.19 6.60 18.18
CA TRP A 34 8.30 7.18 16.84
C TRP A 34 9.63 7.92 16.66
N GLU A 35 10.46 7.46 15.74
CA GLU A 35 11.63 8.20 15.27
C GLU A 35 11.24 9.01 14.04
N THR A 36 10.98 10.32 14.21
CA THR A 36 10.36 11.15 13.18
C THR A 36 11.39 11.91 12.34
N PHE A 37 11.28 11.81 11.01
CA PHE A 37 12.17 12.48 10.06
C PHE A 37 11.38 13.20 8.97
N ALA A 38 11.89 14.36 8.55
CA ALA A 38 11.46 15.04 7.35
C ALA A 38 12.13 14.41 6.11
N VAL A 39 11.50 14.58 4.94
CA VAL A 39 12.06 14.19 3.63
C VAL A 39 11.78 15.29 2.60
N GLY A 40 12.38 15.18 1.42
CA GLY A 40 12.09 16.10 0.31
C GLY A 40 12.59 17.51 0.60
N ALA A 41 11.79 18.52 0.22
CA ALA A 41 12.19 19.92 0.32
C ALA A 41 12.48 20.33 1.77
N GLU A 42 11.65 19.91 2.72
CA GLU A 42 11.85 20.22 4.14
C GLU A 42 13.16 19.63 4.68
N ALA A 43 13.50 18.40 4.29
CA ALA A 43 14.78 17.80 4.65
C ALA A 43 15.95 18.56 4.04
N PHE A 44 15.84 18.89 2.75
CA PHE A 44 16.90 19.59 2.03
C PHE A 44 17.21 20.97 2.64
N GLU A 45 16.19 21.71 3.07
CA GLU A 45 16.37 22.99 3.77
C GLU A 45 17.13 22.85 5.10
N LYS A 46 16.96 21.72 5.79
CA LYS A 46 17.55 21.45 7.11
C LYS A 46 18.94 20.84 7.05
N SER A 47 19.17 19.88 6.14
CA SER A 47 20.38 19.05 6.10
C SER A 47 21.16 19.15 4.78
N GLY A 48 20.61 19.79 3.75
CA GLY A 48 21.17 19.77 2.39
C GLY A 48 20.97 18.43 1.66
N GLU A 49 20.24 17.48 2.24
CA GLU A 49 19.95 16.17 1.66
C GLU A 49 18.43 15.94 1.59
N TYR A 50 17.92 15.49 0.44
CA TYR A 50 16.48 15.18 0.27
C TYR A 50 16.05 13.93 1.05
N ILE A 51 16.98 13.02 1.33
CA ILE A 51 16.81 11.82 2.15
C ILE A 51 17.96 11.83 3.15
N PRO A 52 17.74 12.32 4.38
CA PRO A 52 18.80 12.38 5.38
C PRO A 52 19.41 11.01 5.68
N LYS A 53 20.72 10.94 5.92
CA LYS A 53 21.38 9.69 6.36
C LYS A 53 20.76 9.11 7.63
N ASP A 54 20.47 9.96 8.62
CA ASP A 54 19.85 9.54 9.89
C ASP A 54 18.49 8.86 9.68
N LEU A 55 17.74 9.23 8.63
CA LEU A 55 16.50 8.55 8.26
C LEU A 55 16.79 7.13 7.75
N ILE A 56 17.80 6.95 6.91
CA ILE A 56 18.20 5.62 6.42
C ILE A 56 18.64 4.74 7.59
N GLU A 57 19.51 5.27 8.45
CA GLU A 57 19.99 4.57 9.66
C GLU A 57 18.85 4.22 10.62
N SER A 58 17.84 5.09 10.74
CA SER A 58 16.64 4.81 11.52
C SER A 58 15.86 3.63 10.95
N ILE A 59 15.61 3.59 9.64
CA ILE A 59 14.89 2.46 9.01
C ILE A 59 15.71 1.16 9.14
N GLU A 60 17.04 1.21 9.01
CA GLU A 60 17.92 0.06 9.22
C GLU A 60 17.85 -0.47 10.66
N ARG A 61 17.64 0.41 11.65
CA ARG A 61 17.51 0.06 13.07
C ARG A 61 16.11 -0.42 13.45
N THR A 62 15.06 0.23 12.95
CA THR A 62 13.66 -0.05 13.31
C THR A 62 13.07 -1.17 12.47
N HIS A 63 13.61 -1.41 11.27
CA HIS A 63 13.08 -2.31 10.24
C HIS A 63 11.66 -1.99 9.76
N VAL A 64 11.03 -0.94 10.28
CA VAL A 64 9.62 -0.62 10.03
C VAL A 64 9.45 0.89 9.94
N ALA A 65 8.81 1.34 8.86
CA ALA A 65 8.47 2.75 8.68
C ALA A 65 7.00 2.97 8.32
N LEU A 66 6.41 4.03 8.87
CA LEU A 66 5.13 4.58 8.45
C LEU A 66 5.38 5.92 7.74
N LYS A 67 4.87 6.05 6.53
CA LYS A 67 5.17 7.17 5.65
C LYS A 67 3.89 7.79 5.08
N GLY A 68 3.73 9.09 5.31
CA GLY A 68 2.71 9.91 4.66
C GLY A 68 2.97 10.13 3.16
N PRO A 69 2.05 10.80 2.44
CA PRO A 69 2.29 11.18 1.05
C PRO A 69 3.52 12.10 0.94
N VAL A 70 4.35 11.87 -0.08
CA VAL A 70 5.56 12.67 -0.35
C VAL A 70 5.53 13.14 -1.79
N THR A 71 5.81 14.41 -2.01
CA THR A 71 5.79 15.04 -3.33
C THR A 71 7.01 14.60 -4.12
N THR A 72 6.81 14.11 -5.34
CA THR A 72 7.90 13.88 -6.30
C THR A 72 7.79 14.94 -7.40
N PRO A 73 8.84 15.73 -7.65
CA PRO A 73 8.88 16.68 -8.77
C PRO A 73 8.68 15.98 -10.13
N VAL A 74 7.97 16.64 -11.07
CA VAL A 74 7.72 16.13 -12.42
C VAL A 74 8.63 16.85 -13.41
N GLY A 75 9.31 16.11 -14.30
CA GLY A 75 10.09 16.67 -15.42
C GLY A 75 11.47 17.22 -15.07
N GLY A 76 11.91 17.10 -13.81
CA GLY A 76 13.22 17.53 -13.31
C GLY A 76 13.26 17.49 -11.77
N GLY A 77 14.42 17.73 -11.15
CA GLY A 77 14.55 17.77 -9.68
C GLY A 77 15.17 16.49 -9.08
N PHE A 78 14.83 16.18 -7.83
CA PHE A 78 15.42 15.05 -7.10
C PHE A 78 14.74 13.71 -7.45
N PRO A 79 15.47 12.58 -7.39
CA PRO A 79 14.91 11.26 -7.62
C PRO A 79 13.75 10.95 -6.66
N SER A 80 12.75 10.19 -7.12
CA SER A 80 11.61 9.83 -6.27
C SER A 80 12.06 9.15 -4.97
N ILE A 81 11.69 9.75 -3.83
CA ILE A 81 11.97 9.22 -2.50
C ILE A 81 11.37 7.82 -2.33
N ASN A 82 10.16 7.60 -2.87
CA ASN A 82 9.51 6.29 -2.85
C ASN A 82 10.36 5.22 -3.54
N VAL A 83 10.87 5.53 -4.74
CA VAL A 83 11.72 4.60 -5.50
C VAL A 83 13.06 4.39 -4.81
N ALA A 84 13.66 5.45 -4.25
CA ALA A 84 14.92 5.37 -3.52
C ALA A 84 14.82 4.44 -2.30
N LEU A 85 13.78 4.61 -1.46
CA LEU A 85 13.56 3.74 -0.30
C LEU A 85 13.29 2.28 -0.72
N ARG A 86 12.45 2.07 -1.75
CA ARG A 86 12.16 0.71 -2.26
C ARG A 86 13.41 -0.01 -2.74
N LYS A 87 14.28 0.67 -3.49
CA LYS A 87 15.54 0.10 -3.97
C LYS A 87 16.53 -0.12 -2.83
N ARG A 88 16.71 0.87 -1.94
CA ARG A 88 17.67 0.82 -0.82
C ARG A 88 17.40 -0.36 0.11
N PHE A 89 16.13 -0.61 0.41
CA PHE A 89 15.70 -1.63 1.38
C PHE A 89 15.18 -2.93 0.73
N GLU A 90 15.39 -3.10 -0.58
CA GLU A 90 14.88 -4.23 -1.37
C GLU A 90 13.39 -4.57 -1.05
N LEU A 91 12.54 -3.55 -1.01
CA LEU A 91 11.11 -3.68 -0.69
C LEU A 91 10.34 -4.27 -1.89
N TYR A 92 10.59 -5.55 -2.16
CA TYR A 92 10.24 -6.22 -3.41
C TYR A 92 8.76 -6.51 -3.62
N ALA A 93 7.95 -6.53 -2.56
CA ALA A 93 6.52 -6.78 -2.65
C ALA A 93 5.74 -5.51 -2.30
N ASN A 94 5.07 -4.92 -3.29
CA ASN A 94 4.04 -3.92 -3.05
C ASN A 94 2.69 -4.65 -2.86
N PHE A 95 2.19 -4.63 -1.64
CA PHE A 95 1.00 -5.35 -1.20
C PHE A 95 -0.17 -4.37 -1.03
N ARG A 96 -1.25 -4.57 -1.79
CA ARG A 96 -2.41 -3.68 -1.87
C ARG A 96 -3.73 -4.46 -1.75
N PRO A 97 -4.31 -4.57 -0.54
CA PRO A 97 -5.68 -5.04 -0.35
C PRO A 97 -6.70 -4.03 -0.89
N ILE A 98 -7.58 -4.50 -1.76
CA ILE A 98 -8.68 -3.74 -2.36
C ILE A 98 -9.97 -4.24 -1.72
N ARG A 99 -10.44 -3.49 -0.72
CA ARG A 99 -11.67 -3.83 0.00
C ARG A 99 -12.53 -2.62 0.27
N ASN A 100 -13.83 -2.72 -0.04
CA ASN A 100 -14.81 -1.69 0.24
C ASN A 100 -14.89 -1.38 1.74
N LEU A 101 -15.18 -0.12 2.05
CA LEU A 101 -15.65 0.28 3.37
C LEU A 101 -17.17 0.46 3.32
N PRO A 102 -17.87 0.27 4.46
CA PRO A 102 -19.31 0.48 4.52
C PRO A 102 -19.72 1.87 3.99
N HIS A 103 -20.82 1.93 3.24
CA HIS A 103 -21.45 3.16 2.78
C HIS A 103 -20.62 4.11 1.91
N ILE A 104 -19.45 3.68 1.41
CA ILE A 104 -18.82 4.36 0.29
C ILE A 104 -19.61 4.00 -0.98
N PRO A 105 -20.20 4.96 -1.71
CA PRO A 105 -20.94 4.67 -2.91
C PRO A 105 -19.99 4.19 -4.01
N THR A 106 -20.10 2.92 -4.38
CA THR A 106 -19.29 2.31 -5.45
C THR A 106 -20.18 1.50 -6.39
N ARG A 107 -19.71 1.32 -7.64
CA ARG A 107 -20.39 0.47 -8.62
C ARG A 107 -20.36 -1.01 -8.22
N TYR A 108 -19.29 -1.43 -7.55
CA TYR A 108 -19.08 -2.81 -7.10
C TYR A 108 -19.11 -2.82 -5.57
N PRO A 109 -20.19 -3.33 -4.94
CA PRO A 109 -20.23 -3.55 -3.49
C PRO A 109 -19.35 -4.73 -3.09
N ASP A 110 -18.87 -4.78 -1.85
CA ASP A 110 -18.25 -5.97 -1.23
C ASP A 110 -17.09 -6.62 -2.02
N VAL A 111 -16.33 -5.83 -2.79
CA VAL A 111 -15.06 -6.29 -3.36
C VAL A 111 -14.09 -6.57 -2.21
N ASP A 112 -13.44 -7.73 -2.28
CA ASP A 112 -12.32 -8.12 -1.42
C ASP A 112 -11.32 -8.91 -2.26
N LEU A 113 -10.37 -8.20 -2.86
CA LEU A 113 -9.26 -8.80 -3.59
C LEU A 113 -7.93 -8.20 -3.14
N ILE A 114 -6.84 -8.90 -3.39
CA ILE A 114 -5.49 -8.45 -3.01
C ILE A 114 -4.60 -8.44 -4.23
N ILE A 115 -3.88 -7.33 -4.40
CA ILE A 115 -2.83 -7.21 -5.42
C ILE A 115 -1.47 -7.33 -4.76
N VAL A 116 -0.65 -8.22 -5.30
CA VAL A 116 0.74 -8.44 -4.96
C VAL A 116 1.57 -8.09 -6.19
N ARG A 117 2.20 -6.91 -6.13
CA ARG A 117 2.99 -6.34 -7.22
C ARG A 117 4.48 -6.49 -6.92
N GLU A 118 5.23 -7.03 -7.88
CA GLU A 118 6.70 -6.95 -7.88
C GLU A 118 7.13 -5.47 -7.93
N ASN A 119 8.10 -5.07 -7.11
CA ASN A 119 8.36 -3.65 -6.84
C ASN A 119 9.83 -3.23 -7.02
N THR A 120 10.68 -4.09 -7.62
CA THR A 120 12.13 -3.85 -7.75
C THR A 120 12.65 -3.86 -9.19
N GLU A 121 11.96 -4.49 -10.13
CA GLU A 121 12.41 -4.63 -11.52
C GLU A 121 11.26 -4.38 -12.52
N GLY A 122 11.31 -5.00 -13.69
CA GLY A 122 10.40 -4.76 -14.81
C GLY A 122 10.83 -3.55 -15.64
N LEU A 123 9.86 -2.81 -16.18
CA LEU A 123 10.13 -1.54 -16.86
C LEU A 123 10.53 -0.41 -15.88
N TYR A 124 10.25 -0.59 -14.59
CA TYR A 124 10.59 0.37 -13.53
C TYR A 124 12.08 0.32 -13.14
N SER A 125 12.86 -0.57 -13.77
CA SER A 125 14.32 -0.47 -13.74
C SER A 125 14.81 0.86 -14.31
N GLY A 126 14.04 1.51 -15.20
CA GLY A 126 14.35 2.83 -15.75
C GLY A 126 15.55 2.84 -16.68
N LEU A 127 15.82 1.70 -17.33
CA LEU A 127 16.93 1.54 -18.26
C LEU A 127 16.45 1.90 -19.66
N GLU A 128 16.71 3.13 -20.05
CA GLU A 128 16.28 3.68 -21.34
C GLU A 128 17.47 4.33 -22.05
N HIS A 129 17.48 4.27 -23.38
CA HIS A 129 18.49 4.93 -24.20
C HIS A 129 17.95 5.25 -25.59
N GLU A 130 18.50 6.29 -26.21
CA GLU A 130 18.23 6.62 -27.60
C GLU A 130 19.33 5.98 -28.47
N VAL A 131 18.95 5.04 -29.33
CA VAL A 131 19.89 4.28 -30.17
C VAL A 131 20.40 5.15 -31.32
N VAL A 132 19.47 5.90 -31.93
CA VAL A 132 19.70 6.93 -32.96
C VAL A 132 18.65 8.02 -32.78
N PRO A 133 18.88 9.26 -33.28
CA PRO A 133 17.91 10.35 -33.14
C PRO A 133 16.49 9.95 -33.53
N GLY A 134 15.55 10.03 -32.58
CA GLY A 134 14.14 9.66 -32.71
C GLY A 134 13.80 8.20 -32.41
N VAL A 135 14.75 7.37 -31.99
CA VAL A 135 14.54 5.94 -31.69
C VAL A 135 14.98 5.63 -30.26
N VAL A 136 14.01 5.46 -29.38
CA VAL A 136 14.22 5.19 -27.94
C VAL A 136 13.87 3.74 -27.62
N GLU A 137 14.77 3.09 -26.89
CA GLU A 137 14.57 1.75 -26.33
C GLU A 137 14.41 1.83 -24.81
N SER A 138 13.44 1.08 -24.28
CA SER A 138 13.27 0.85 -22.83
C SER A 138 13.44 -0.64 -22.54
N LEU A 139 14.34 -0.98 -21.62
CA LEU A 139 14.69 -2.36 -21.28
C LEU A 139 13.84 -2.85 -20.11
N LYS A 140 13.02 -3.88 -20.36
CA LYS A 140 12.30 -4.62 -19.32
C LYS A 140 13.20 -5.70 -18.72
N ILE A 141 13.60 -5.53 -17.46
CA ILE A 141 14.45 -6.49 -16.75
C ILE A 141 13.58 -7.40 -15.89
N MET A 142 13.66 -8.71 -16.11
CA MET A 142 13.01 -9.72 -15.27
C MET A 142 14.06 -10.74 -14.82
N THR A 143 14.15 -11.01 -13.52
CA THR A 143 15.07 -11.98 -12.94
C THR A 143 14.33 -13.12 -12.26
N GLU A 144 14.93 -14.31 -12.30
CA GLU A 144 14.37 -15.49 -11.61
C GLU A 144 14.25 -15.26 -10.10
N LYS A 145 15.22 -14.56 -9.49
CA LYS A 145 15.22 -14.19 -8.06
C LYS A 145 13.96 -13.41 -7.71
N ALA A 146 13.69 -12.31 -8.41
CA ALA A 146 12.57 -11.44 -8.11
C ALA A 146 11.22 -12.11 -8.43
N CYS A 147 11.10 -12.77 -9.59
CA CYS A 147 9.90 -13.52 -9.97
C CYS A 147 9.55 -14.62 -8.94
N THR A 148 10.56 -15.34 -8.45
CA THR A 148 10.36 -16.41 -7.47
C THR A 148 9.96 -15.87 -6.11
N ARG A 149 10.62 -14.81 -5.60
CA ARG A 149 10.30 -14.25 -4.26
C ARG A 149 8.92 -13.61 -4.21
N ILE A 150 8.49 -12.91 -5.26
CA ILE A 150 7.14 -12.29 -5.27
C ILE A 150 6.05 -13.36 -5.33
N ALA A 151 6.25 -14.42 -6.11
CA ALA A 151 5.33 -15.57 -6.13
C ALA A 151 5.30 -16.27 -4.77
N LYS A 152 6.45 -16.57 -4.16
CA LYS A 152 6.51 -17.17 -2.81
C LYS A 152 5.74 -16.35 -1.79
N PHE A 153 5.99 -15.03 -1.76
CA PHE A 153 5.28 -14.12 -0.87
C PHE A 153 3.75 -14.19 -1.08
N ALA A 154 3.27 -14.15 -2.32
CA ALA A 154 1.83 -14.26 -2.62
C ALA A 154 1.22 -15.58 -2.10
N PHE A 155 1.87 -16.72 -2.35
CA PHE A 155 1.40 -18.03 -1.93
C PHE A 155 1.46 -18.24 -0.40
N GLU A 156 2.53 -17.78 0.25
CA GLU A 156 2.67 -17.81 1.71
C GLU A 156 1.60 -16.96 2.38
N TYR A 157 1.40 -15.73 1.87
CA TYR A 157 0.33 -14.85 2.36
C TYR A 157 -1.03 -15.52 2.22
N ALA A 158 -1.30 -16.12 1.06
CA ALA A 158 -2.57 -16.77 0.79
C ALA A 158 -2.85 -17.91 1.78
N ARG A 159 -1.87 -18.80 2.00
CA ARG A 159 -1.96 -19.89 2.98
C ARG A 159 -2.23 -19.35 4.39
N ASN A 160 -1.45 -18.36 4.83
CA ASN A 160 -1.52 -17.81 6.20
C ASN A 160 -2.81 -17.02 6.47
N ASN A 161 -3.44 -16.47 5.43
CA ASN A 161 -4.66 -15.67 5.54
C ASN A 161 -5.88 -16.36 4.91
N GLN A 162 -5.80 -17.69 4.71
CA GLN A 162 -6.89 -18.54 4.24
C GLN A 162 -7.51 -18.12 2.89
N ARG A 163 -6.74 -17.39 2.07
CA ARG A 163 -7.10 -17.08 0.69
C ARG A 163 -7.02 -18.36 -0.14
N LYS A 164 -7.86 -18.47 -1.16
CA LYS A 164 -8.10 -19.73 -1.87
C LYS A 164 -7.55 -19.72 -3.28
N LYS A 165 -7.36 -18.55 -3.88
CA LYS A 165 -7.03 -18.46 -5.30
C LYS A 165 -6.05 -17.34 -5.62
N ILE A 166 -5.05 -17.66 -6.43
CA ILE A 166 -4.07 -16.70 -6.96
C ILE A 166 -4.12 -16.75 -8.48
N HIS A 167 -4.21 -15.59 -9.13
CA HIS A 167 -3.97 -15.45 -10.56
C HIS A 167 -2.64 -14.74 -10.81
N ALA A 168 -1.74 -15.37 -11.60
CA ALA A 168 -0.57 -14.70 -12.16
C ALA A 168 -0.98 -13.91 -13.40
N ILE A 169 -0.74 -12.59 -13.40
CA ILE A 169 -1.12 -11.70 -14.50
C ILE A 169 0.08 -11.40 -15.38
N HIS A 170 -0.06 -11.57 -16.69
CA HIS A 170 1.06 -11.53 -17.63
C HIS A 170 0.66 -11.06 -19.04
N LYS A 171 1.63 -10.93 -19.94
CA LYS A 171 1.48 -10.76 -21.39
C LYS A 171 2.48 -11.65 -22.15
N ALA A 172 2.74 -12.84 -21.61
CA ALA A 172 3.63 -13.86 -22.19
C ALA A 172 3.29 -14.34 -23.61
N ASN A 173 2.09 -14.03 -24.14
CA ASN A 173 1.78 -14.25 -25.55
C ASN A 173 2.58 -13.32 -26.49
N ILE A 174 2.93 -12.12 -26.01
CA ILE A 174 3.78 -11.15 -26.70
C ILE A 174 5.21 -11.22 -26.14
N MET A 175 5.36 -11.04 -24.82
CA MET A 175 6.64 -11.06 -24.11
C MET A 175 7.03 -12.47 -23.67
N LYS A 176 7.33 -13.33 -24.65
CA LYS A 176 7.56 -14.77 -24.43
C LYS A 176 8.69 -15.09 -23.44
N MET A 177 9.73 -14.26 -23.38
CA MET A 177 10.92 -14.49 -22.53
C MET A 177 10.75 -13.93 -21.13
N SER A 178 10.48 -12.62 -21.01
CA SER A 178 10.36 -11.92 -19.73
C SER A 178 9.17 -12.40 -18.92
N ASP A 179 7.97 -12.34 -19.49
CA ASP A 179 6.76 -12.80 -18.80
C ASP A 179 6.67 -14.33 -18.76
N GLY A 180 7.28 -15.01 -19.74
CA GLY A 180 7.44 -16.45 -19.68
C GLY A 180 8.30 -16.89 -18.50
N LEU A 181 9.37 -16.15 -18.17
CA LEU A 181 10.17 -16.40 -16.95
C LEU A 181 9.33 -16.22 -15.70
N PHE A 182 8.56 -15.12 -15.61
CA PHE A 182 7.65 -14.88 -14.48
C PHE A 182 6.67 -16.05 -14.27
N LEU A 183 5.99 -16.50 -15.33
CA LEU A 183 5.07 -17.63 -15.26
C LEU A 183 5.74 -18.94 -14.85
N ARG A 184 6.94 -19.24 -15.38
CA ARG A 184 7.68 -20.44 -14.95
C ARG A 184 7.94 -20.42 -13.44
N CYS A 185 8.46 -19.30 -12.92
CA CYS A 185 8.71 -19.15 -11.49
C CYS A 185 7.43 -19.29 -10.66
N ALA A 186 6.33 -18.64 -11.08
CA ALA A 186 5.05 -18.71 -10.40
C ALA A 186 4.47 -20.14 -10.37
N ARG A 187 4.54 -20.87 -11.50
CA ARG A 187 4.14 -22.29 -11.57
C ARG A 187 4.98 -23.17 -10.66
N ASP A 188 6.29 -22.96 -10.61
CA ASP A 188 7.20 -23.75 -9.78
C ASP A 188 6.96 -23.51 -8.28
N VAL A 189 6.61 -22.29 -7.90
CA VAL A 189 6.13 -22.00 -6.54
C VAL A 189 4.78 -22.66 -6.29
N ALA A 190 3.81 -22.53 -7.20
CA ALA A 190 2.45 -23.06 -7.05
C ALA A 190 2.41 -24.57 -6.73
N LYS A 191 3.33 -25.36 -7.31
CA LYS A 191 3.47 -26.80 -7.01
C LYS A 191 3.65 -27.12 -5.52
N LYS A 192 4.16 -26.17 -4.72
CA LYS A 192 4.38 -26.31 -3.26
C LYS A 192 3.15 -25.92 -2.42
N TYR A 193 2.09 -25.46 -3.07
CA TYR A 193 0.85 -24.98 -2.46
C TYR A 193 -0.38 -25.59 -3.16
N PRO A 194 -0.52 -26.93 -3.18
CA PRO A 194 -1.61 -27.61 -3.90
C PRO A 194 -3.00 -27.25 -3.39
N GLU A 195 -3.12 -26.70 -2.18
CA GLU A 195 -4.37 -26.23 -1.58
C GLU A 195 -4.84 -24.86 -2.11
N ILE A 196 -4.00 -24.13 -2.85
CA ILE A 196 -4.32 -22.84 -3.46
C ILE A 196 -4.61 -23.05 -4.94
N THR A 197 -5.79 -22.62 -5.39
CA THR A 197 -6.13 -22.61 -6.82
C THR A 197 -5.26 -21.61 -7.55
N TYR A 198 -4.48 -22.07 -8.53
CA TYR A 198 -3.61 -21.22 -9.35
C TYR A 198 -4.18 -21.05 -10.76
N GLY A 199 -4.29 -19.80 -11.20
CA GLY A 199 -4.70 -19.42 -12.55
C GLY A 199 -3.71 -18.45 -13.20
N GLU A 200 -3.78 -18.30 -14.51
CA GLU A 200 -2.93 -17.39 -15.29
C GLU A 200 -3.78 -16.63 -16.29
N HIS A 201 -3.79 -15.30 -16.22
CA HIS A 201 -4.55 -14.47 -17.15
C HIS A 201 -3.66 -13.45 -17.85
N ILE A 202 -3.98 -13.19 -19.11
CA ILE A 202 -3.36 -12.12 -19.87
C ILE A 202 -3.87 -10.76 -19.32
N VAL A 203 -3.00 -9.76 -19.20
CA VAL A 203 -3.26 -8.48 -18.52
C VAL A 203 -4.42 -7.68 -19.14
N ASP A 204 -4.57 -7.68 -20.47
CA ASP A 204 -5.68 -7.01 -21.14
C ASP A 204 -7.03 -7.67 -20.84
N ASN A 205 -7.10 -9.01 -20.94
CA ASN A 205 -8.29 -9.75 -20.51
C ASN A 205 -8.56 -9.52 -19.02
N THR A 206 -7.52 -9.44 -18.18
CA THR A 206 -7.68 -9.19 -16.75
C THR A 206 -8.31 -7.82 -16.48
N CYS A 207 -7.87 -6.76 -17.16
CA CYS A 207 -8.51 -5.45 -17.06
C CYS A 207 -10.00 -5.51 -17.43
N MET A 208 -10.35 -6.18 -18.53
CA MET A 208 -11.75 -6.36 -18.94
C MET A 208 -12.55 -7.15 -17.89
N GLN A 209 -12.02 -8.28 -17.43
CA GLN A 209 -12.67 -9.17 -16.46
C GLN A 209 -12.85 -8.50 -15.08
N LEU A 210 -11.88 -7.70 -14.62
CA LEU A 210 -12.00 -6.93 -13.38
C LEU A 210 -13.15 -5.94 -13.45
N VAL A 211 -13.34 -5.26 -14.58
CA VAL A 211 -14.46 -4.32 -14.77
C VAL A 211 -15.78 -5.07 -14.97
N MET A 212 -15.79 -6.23 -15.63
CA MET A 212 -17.03 -6.99 -15.85
C MET A 212 -17.51 -7.72 -14.59
N ASN A 213 -16.59 -8.34 -13.85
CA ASN A 213 -16.90 -9.13 -12.65
C ASN A 213 -15.64 -9.24 -11.77
N PRO A 214 -15.40 -8.30 -10.84
CA PRO A 214 -14.22 -8.35 -9.96
C PRO A 214 -14.28 -9.50 -8.94
N TYR A 215 -15.47 -10.01 -8.61
CA TYR A 215 -15.70 -11.06 -7.59
C TYR A 215 -15.12 -12.42 -7.96
N GLN A 216 -14.75 -12.61 -9.21
CA GLN A 216 -14.05 -13.81 -9.64
C GLN A 216 -12.59 -13.83 -9.16
N TYR A 217 -12.03 -12.74 -8.64
CA TYR A 217 -10.65 -12.67 -8.18
C TYR A 217 -10.55 -12.68 -6.66
N ASP A 218 -9.47 -13.27 -6.16
CA ASP A 218 -9.16 -13.32 -4.73
C ASP A 218 -7.79 -12.68 -4.51
N MET A 219 -6.73 -13.28 -5.05
CA MET A 219 -5.41 -12.66 -5.12
C MET A 219 -4.88 -12.58 -6.54
N LEU A 220 -4.18 -11.49 -6.86
CA LEU A 220 -3.48 -11.25 -8.11
C LEU A 220 -1.99 -11.04 -7.84
N VAL A 221 -1.13 -11.76 -8.54
CA VAL A 221 0.33 -11.57 -8.49
C VAL A 221 0.86 -11.20 -9.86
N MET A 222 1.72 -10.19 -9.95
CA MET A 222 2.20 -9.69 -11.24
C MET A 222 3.51 -8.89 -11.14
N GLU A 223 4.10 -8.62 -12.30
CA GLU A 223 5.24 -7.71 -12.43
C GLU A 223 4.85 -6.25 -12.15
N ASN A 224 5.88 -5.40 -12.08
CA ASN A 224 5.79 -4.04 -11.61
C ASN A 224 4.81 -3.14 -12.39
N LEU A 225 4.92 -3.03 -13.71
CA LEU A 225 4.08 -2.12 -14.50
C LEU A 225 2.60 -2.55 -14.49
N TYR A 226 2.33 -3.85 -14.67
CA TYR A 226 0.94 -4.35 -14.57
C TYR A 226 0.36 -4.12 -13.19
N GLY A 227 1.16 -4.35 -12.14
CA GLY A 227 0.76 -4.11 -10.77
C GLY A 227 0.37 -2.66 -10.51
N ASP A 228 1.11 -1.71 -11.09
CA ASP A 228 0.77 -0.29 -11.01
C ASP A 228 -0.62 -0.01 -11.58
N ILE A 229 -0.80 -0.37 -12.86
CA ILE A 229 -2.04 -0.09 -13.60
C ILE A 229 -3.24 -0.79 -12.96
N LEU A 230 -3.12 -2.10 -12.67
CA LEU A 230 -4.26 -2.88 -12.17
C LEU A 230 -4.63 -2.48 -10.75
N SER A 231 -3.67 -2.06 -9.91
CA SER A 231 -3.99 -1.64 -8.56
C SER A 231 -4.73 -0.30 -8.49
N ASP A 232 -4.37 0.63 -9.37
CA ASP A 232 -5.10 1.90 -9.50
C ASP A 232 -6.48 1.68 -10.15
N LEU A 233 -6.59 0.79 -11.13
CA LEU A 233 -7.88 0.35 -11.68
C LEU A 233 -8.78 -0.22 -10.57
N CYS A 234 -8.25 -1.11 -9.73
CA CYS A 234 -9.02 -1.73 -8.66
C CYS A 234 -9.35 -0.75 -7.53
N ALA A 235 -8.55 0.30 -7.32
CA ALA A 235 -8.88 1.36 -6.37
C ALA A 235 -10.22 2.04 -6.70
N ALA A 236 -10.55 2.18 -8.00
CA ALA A 236 -11.83 2.73 -8.43
C ALA A 236 -13.04 1.89 -7.97
N PHE A 237 -12.86 0.61 -7.67
CA PHE A 237 -13.94 -0.27 -7.20
C PHE A 237 -14.33 0.01 -5.74
N VAL A 238 -13.44 0.65 -4.97
CA VAL A 238 -13.59 0.85 -3.52
C VAL A 238 -13.65 2.32 -3.11
N GLY A 239 -13.84 3.23 -4.07
CA GLY A 239 -13.97 4.68 -3.85
C GLY A 239 -12.77 5.52 -4.29
N GLY A 240 -11.69 4.88 -4.77
CA GLY A 240 -10.49 5.55 -5.28
C GLY A 240 -9.26 5.40 -4.35
N LEU A 241 -8.17 6.05 -4.74
CA LEU A 241 -6.86 5.94 -4.07
C LEU A 241 -6.86 6.43 -2.62
N GLY A 242 -7.83 7.26 -2.23
CA GLY A 242 -8.03 7.74 -0.86
C GLY A 242 -8.41 6.65 0.16
N PHE A 243 -8.73 5.43 -0.30
CA PHE A 243 -9.16 4.32 0.56
C PHE A 243 -8.27 3.08 0.47
N VAL A 244 -7.32 3.04 -0.46
CA VAL A 244 -6.49 1.85 -0.68
C VAL A 244 -5.20 1.95 0.13
N PRO A 245 -4.93 0.99 1.03
CA PRO A 245 -3.66 0.91 1.72
C PRO A 245 -2.56 0.30 0.84
N SER A 246 -1.30 0.58 1.18
CA SER A 246 -0.12 -0.01 0.55
C SER A 246 0.94 -0.34 1.59
N ALA A 247 1.53 -1.52 1.45
CA ALA A 247 2.72 -1.94 2.17
C ALA A 247 3.81 -2.34 1.17
N ASN A 248 5.01 -1.78 1.31
CA ASN A 248 6.19 -2.18 0.57
C ASN A 248 7.03 -3.07 1.49
N LEU A 249 7.12 -4.35 1.17
CA LEU A 249 7.68 -5.37 2.04
C LEU A 249 8.97 -5.90 1.42
N GLY A 250 10.05 -5.86 2.19
CA GLY A 250 11.33 -6.51 1.89
C GLY A 250 11.60 -7.68 2.83
N GLU A 251 12.79 -8.25 2.73
CA GLU A 251 13.22 -9.36 3.60
C GLU A 251 13.57 -8.88 5.02
N HIS A 252 14.10 -7.66 5.14
CA HIS A 252 14.58 -7.09 6.40
C HIS A 252 13.85 -5.81 6.82
N CYS A 253 13.07 -5.19 5.92
CA CYS A 253 12.43 -3.91 6.18
C CYS A 253 11.02 -3.89 5.60
N ALA A 254 10.14 -3.10 6.21
CA ALA A 254 8.79 -2.85 5.72
C ALA A 254 8.43 -1.36 5.80
N VAL A 255 7.88 -0.81 4.71
CA VAL A 255 7.44 0.59 4.64
C VAL A 255 5.97 0.64 4.26
N PHE A 256 5.15 1.20 5.16
CA PHE A 256 3.71 1.33 5.02
C PHE A 256 3.37 2.76 4.62
N GLU A 257 2.58 2.93 3.56
CA GLU A 257 2.30 4.27 3.02
C GLU A 257 0.89 4.39 2.42
N ALA A 258 0.37 5.60 2.39
CA ALA A 258 -0.80 5.91 1.56
C ALA A 258 -0.43 5.89 0.08
N VAL A 259 -1.37 5.49 -0.79
CA VAL A 259 -1.14 5.47 -2.24
C VAL A 259 -1.31 6.85 -2.88
N HIS A 260 -2.15 7.71 -2.29
CA HIS A 260 -2.43 9.04 -2.82
C HIS A 260 -1.25 10.02 -2.68
N GLY A 261 -1.28 11.11 -3.47
CA GLY A 261 -0.30 12.19 -3.41
C GLY A 261 -0.50 13.15 -2.23
N SER A 262 0.26 14.26 -2.25
CA SER A 262 0.32 15.26 -1.17
C SER A 262 -0.85 16.25 -1.12
N ALA A 263 -1.72 16.30 -2.13
CA ALA A 263 -2.92 17.14 -2.18
C ALA A 263 -2.70 18.59 -1.67
N PRO A 264 -1.81 19.37 -2.32
CA PRO A 264 -1.39 20.69 -1.83
C PRO A 264 -2.53 21.72 -1.75
N ASP A 265 -3.59 21.52 -2.53
CA ASP A 265 -4.77 22.38 -2.59
C ASP A 265 -5.60 22.38 -1.29
N ILE A 266 -5.52 21.31 -0.49
CA ILE A 266 -6.23 21.17 0.79
C ILE A 266 -5.29 21.06 2.01
N ALA A 267 -3.98 21.10 1.80
CA ALA A 267 -2.98 21.02 2.86
C ALA A 267 -3.21 22.06 3.97
N GLY A 268 -3.21 21.61 5.23
CA GLY A 268 -3.33 22.48 6.40
C GLY A 268 -4.75 23.01 6.65
N LYS A 269 -5.74 22.57 5.87
CA LYS A 269 -7.14 23.01 6.02
C LYS A 269 -7.97 22.09 6.91
N ASN A 270 -7.39 21.01 7.44
CA ASN A 270 -8.09 19.99 8.24
C ASN A 270 -9.26 19.36 7.45
N LEU A 271 -9.06 19.13 6.15
CA LEU A 271 -10.07 18.57 5.23
C LEU A 271 -9.70 17.19 4.68
N ALA A 272 -8.47 16.75 4.91
CA ALA A 272 -7.95 15.51 4.35
C ALA A 272 -8.58 14.28 5.02
N ASN A 273 -8.88 13.26 4.22
CA ASN A 273 -9.33 11.97 4.75
C ASN A 273 -8.13 11.12 5.17
N PRO A 274 -7.95 10.79 6.47
CA PRO A 274 -6.80 10.00 6.91
C PRO A 274 -6.94 8.50 6.62
N THR A 275 -8.04 8.05 6.02
CA THR A 275 -8.39 6.63 5.88
C THR A 275 -7.34 5.80 5.14
N ALA A 276 -6.78 6.28 4.02
CA ALA A 276 -5.74 5.53 3.31
C ALA A 276 -4.53 5.24 4.19
N LEU A 277 -3.96 6.28 4.82
CA LEU A 277 -2.79 6.12 5.68
C LEU A 277 -3.12 5.29 6.92
N LEU A 278 -4.29 5.49 7.52
CA LEU A 278 -4.75 4.68 8.65
C LEU A 278 -4.83 3.20 8.27
N ARG A 279 -5.40 2.86 7.10
CA ARG A 279 -5.46 1.46 6.63
C ARG A 279 -4.07 0.89 6.35
N SER A 280 -3.11 1.70 5.87
CA SER A 280 -1.71 1.26 5.73
C SER A 280 -1.07 1.03 7.10
N ALA A 281 -1.36 1.87 8.08
CA ALA A 281 -0.93 1.64 9.46
C ALA A 281 -1.57 0.38 10.06
N LEU A 282 -2.79 -0.01 9.68
CA LEU A 282 -3.34 -1.31 10.10
C LEU A 282 -2.54 -2.49 9.54
N LEU A 283 -2.00 -2.38 8.32
CA LEU A 283 -1.08 -3.39 7.78
C LEU A 283 0.22 -3.44 8.60
N MET A 284 0.74 -2.27 9.01
CA MET A 284 1.91 -2.16 9.88
C MET A 284 1.67 -2.82 11.24
N VAL A 285 0.57 -2.48 11.91
CA VAL A 285 0.22 -3.02 13.23
C VAL A 285 0.08 -4.55 13.16
N ARG A 286 -0.48 -5.10 12.07
CA ARG A 286 -0.50 -6.56 11.84
C ARG A 286 0.89 -7.14 11.60
N HIS A 287 1.74 -6.42 10.87
CA HIS A 287 3.13 -6.84 10.64
C HIS A 287 3.95 -6.90 11.94
N LEU A 288 3.65 -6.01 12.90
CA LEU A 288 4.23 -6.01 14.24
C LEU A 288 3.66 -7.09 15.19
N GLY A 289 2.69 -7.89 14.74
CA GLY A 289 2.03 -8.94 15.54
C GLY A 289 0.86 -8.46 16.40
N GLU A 290 0.50 -7.18 16.34
CA GLU A 290 -0.55 -6.57 17.17
C GLU A 290 -1.96 -6.75 16.54
N HIS A 291 -2.35 -8.00 16.31
CA HIS A 291 -3.56 -8.35 15.56
C HIS A 291 -4.86 -7.83 16.19
N ASP A 292 -4.95 -7.82 17.52
CA ASP A 292 -6.13 -7.35 18.25
C ASP A 292 -6.30 -5.83 18.13
N ALA A 293 -5.21 -5.07 18.26
CA ALA A 293 -5.20 -3.62 18.08
C ALA A 293 -5.61 -3.24 16.64
N SER A 294 -5.09 -3.96 15.64
CA SER A 294 -5.50 -3.77 14.25
C SER A 294 -6.99 -4.06 14.03
N THR A 295 -7.50 -5.13 14.65
CA THR A 295 -8.92 -5.51 14.56
C THR A 295 -9.82 -4.50 15.23
N GLN A 296 -9.42 -3.98 16.40
CA GLN A 296 -10.14 -2.92 17.10
C GLN A 296 -10.29 -1.67 16.25
N ILE A 297 -9.19 -1.14 15.72
CA ILE A 297 -9.23 0.08 14.88
C ILE A 297 -10.05 -0.18 13.62
N ARG A 298 -9.88 -1.33 12.96
CA ARG A 298 -10.65 -1.69 11.76
C ARG A 298 -12.15 -1.67 12.04
N ASN A 299 -12.58 -2.31 13.12
CA ASN A 299 -14.00 -2.38 13.49
C ASN A 299 -14.55 -0.99 13.84
N ALA A 300 -13.78 -0.15 14.54
CA ALA A 300 -14.16 1.21 14.87
C ALA A 300 -14.30 2.08 13.61
N LEU A 301 -13.34 1.97 12.68
CA LEU A 301 -13.39 2.62 11.38
C LEU A 301 -14.64 2.20 10.59
N GLU A 302 -14.92 0.89 10.50
CA GLU A 302 -16.12 0.38 9.83
C GLU A 302 -17.42 0.92 10.45
N ARG A 303 -17.48 1.11 11.78
CA ARG A 303 -18.62 1.72 12.49
C ARG A 303 -18.77 3.21 12.19
N VAL A 304 -17.69 3.99 12.18
CA VAL A 304 -17.72 5.41 11.79
C VAL A 304 -18.30 5.57 10.38
N TYR A 305 -17.83 4.75 9.43
CA TYR A 305 -18.37 4.70 8.07
C TYR A 305 -19.84 4.27 8.03
N ARG A 306 -20.29 3.40 8.95
CA ARG A 306 -21.69 2.98 9.07
C ARG A 306 -22.61 4.06 9.62
N HIS A 307 -22.19 4.81 10.64
CA HIS A 307 -23.01 5.86 11.25
C HIS A 307 -23.11 7.12 10.37
N ARG A 308 -22.08 7.42 9.57
CA ARG A 308 -22.03 8.54 8.62
C ARG A 308 -22.06 9.95 9.24
N GLU A 309 -22.00 10.07 10.56
CA GLU A 309 -22.10 11.35 11.27
C GLU A 309 -20.83 12.20 11.15
N LYS A 310 -19.66 11.58 11.38
CA LYS A 310 -18.35 12.24 11.39
C LYS A 310 -17.48 11.80 10.21
N LEU A 311 -18.01 11.93 8.99
CA LEU A 311 -17.28 11.63 7.75
C LEU A 311 -16.67 12.88 7.13
N THR A 312 -15.57 12.72 6.40
CA THR A 312 -14.90 13.79 5.64
C THR A 312 -15.65 14.14 4.36
N ARG A 313 -15.32 15.28 3.76
CA ARG A 313 -16.06 15.87 2.64
C ARG A 313 -16.00 15.06 1.34
N ASP A 314 -14.88 14.40 1.09
CA ASP A 314 -14.66 13.53 -0.08
C ASP A 314 -15.64 12.35 -0.16
N ILE A 315 -16.24 11.97 0.97
CA ILE A 315 -17.24 10.91 1.10
C ILE A 315 -18.62 11.44 1.54
N GLY A 316 -18.87 12.74 1.34
CA GLY A 316 -20.17 13.36 1.55
C GLY A 316 -20.50 13.74 2.99
N GLY A 317 -19.51 13.76 3.88
CA GLY A 317 -19.67 14.30 5.23
C GLY A 317 -19.23 15.76 5.36
N GLN A 318 -19.14 16.25 6.61
CA GLN A 318 -18.74 17.63 6.92
C GLN A 318 -17.56 17.71 7.89
N ALA A 319 -17.14 16.58 8.46
CA ALA A 319 -16.10 16.52 9.47
C ALA A 319 -14.72 16.86 8.89
N GLY A 320 -13.88 17.47 9.71
CA GLY A 320 -12.47 17.64 9.41
C GLY A 320 -11.61 16.42 9.73
N THR A 321 -10.33 16.45 9.33
CA THR A 321 -9.33 15.39 9.57
C THR A 321 -9.27 14.97 11.05
N SER A 322 -9.21 15.96 11.95
CA SER A 322 -9.11 15.73 13.41
C SER A 322 -10.41 15.17 13.99
N GLU A 323 -11.56 15.70 13.58
CA GLU A 323 -12.88 15.26 14.07
C GLU A 323 -13.19 13.82 13.64
N PHE A 324 -12.77 13.45 12.43
CA PHE A 324 -12.84 12.07 11.96
C PHE A 324 -11.99 11.14 12.84
N ALA A 325 -10.76 11.56 13.20
CA ALA A 325 -9.90 10.77 14.08
C ALA A 325 -10.51 10.61 15.48
N ASP A 326 -11.10 11.67 16.03
CA ASP A 326 -11.80 11.63 17.32
C ASP A 326 -12.97 10.64 17.27
N ALA A 327 -13.73 10.64 16.17
CA ALA A 327 -14.82 9.68 15.96
C ALA A 327 -14.35 8.22 16.02
N VAL A 328 -13.21 7.92 15.37
CA VAL A 328 -12.65 6.56 15.38
C VAL A 328 -12.20 6.18 16.79
N ILE A 329 -11.55 7.09 17.52
CA ILE A 329 -11.10 6.85 18.90
C ILE A 329 -12.30 6.62 19.83
N GLU A 330 -13.35 7.45 19.74
CA GLU A 330 -14.59 7.29 20.49
C GLU A 330 -15.23 5.91 20.26
N GLU A 331 -15.29 5.44 19.01
CA GLU A 331 -15.82 4.10 18.69
C GLU A 331 -14.93 2.97 19.23
N MET A 332 -13.61 3.16 19.28
CA MET A 332 -12.69 2.19 19.91
C MET A 332 -12.95 2.06 21.41
N GLU A 333 -13.21 3.17 22.11
CA GLU A 333 -13.48 3.21 23.55
C GLU A 333 -14.83 2.61 23.91
N LYS A 334 -15.89 2.90 23.15
CA LYS A 334 -17.21 2.28 23.34
C LYS A 334 -17.14 0.76 23.28
N THR A 335 -16.35 0.23 22.33
CA THR A 335 -16.18 -1.22 22.17
C THR A 335 -15.38 -1.87 23.32
N LYS A 336 -14.53 -1.11 24.04
CA LYS A 336 -13.88 -1.60 25.27
C LYS A 336 -14.87 -1.68 26.44
N ALA A 337 -15.92 -0.86 26.44
CA ALA A 337 -16.89 -0.75 27.53
C ALA A 337 -18.06 -1.74 27.43
N GLU A 338 -18.32 -2.31 26.26
CA GLU A 338 -19.33 -3.35 26.05
C GLU A 338 -18.66 -4.74 26.04
N PRO A 339 -18.76 -5.56 27.10
CA PRO A 339 -18.37 -6.96 26.99
C PRO A 339 -19.33 -7.63 26.01
N VAL A 340 -18.75 -8.39 25.07
CA VAL A 340 -19.47 -9.28 24.16
C VAL A 340 -20.40 -10.14 25.00
N GLN A 341 -21.72 -9.90 24.92
CA GLN A 341 -22.70 -10.88 25.40
C GLN A 341 -22.53 -12.13 24.53
N ALA A 342 -22.21 -13.23 25.21
CA ALA A 342 -21.82 -14.52 24.66
C ALA A 342 -22.87 -15.15 23.72
#